data_AF-A0A6V7HQU7-F1
#
_entry.id   AF-A0A6V7HQU7-F1
#
_cell.length_a   1.000
_cell.length_b   1.000
_cell.length_c   1.000
_cell.angle_alpha   90.00
_cell.angle_beta   90.00
_cell.angle_gamma   90.00
#
_symmetry.space_group_name_H-M   'P 1'
#
loop_
_entity.id
_entity.type
_entity.pdbx_description
1 polymer ?
#
loop_
_entity_poly.entity_id
_entity_poly.type
_entity_poly.pdbx_seq_one_letter_code
_entity_poly.pdbx_strand_id
1 'polypeptide(L)' 'CIVGWRSVVGRWVRMEGITVLGEDVIVKDELYINGGQVLPHKNIANSVPEPQIIM' A
#
# COMPACT_ATOMS: atom_id res chain seq x y z
N CYS A 1 -3.15 -6.63 7.11
CA CYS A 1 -2.89 -5.27 6.60
C CYS A 1 -3.00 -4.28 7.75
N ILE A 2 -2.06 -3.34 7.85
CA ILE A 2 -2.13 -2.16 8.74
C ILE A 2 -2.12 -0.93 7.84
N VAL A 3 -3.04 0.01 8.07
CA VAL A 3 -3.14 1.27 7.32
C VAL A 3 -2.79 2.42 8.26
N GLY A 4 -1.70 3.13 7.96
CA GLY A 4 -1.28 4.31 8.71
C GLY A 4 -2.24 5.48 8.53
N TRP A 5 -2.25 6.38 9.52
CA TRP A 5 -3.04 7.61 9.53
C TRP A 5 -2.88 8.44 8.24
N ARG A 6 -3.95 9.15 7.86
CA ARG A 6 -4.04 9.99 6.63
C ARG A 6 -3.81 9.26 5.30
N SER A 7 -3.67 7.94 5.30
CA SER A 7 -3.57 7.16 4.06
C SER A 7 -4.90 7.11 3.32
N VAL A 8 -4.82 7.02 1.99
CA VAL A 8 -5.96 6.85 1.09
C VAL A 8 -5.77 5.53 0.34
N VAL A 9 -6.75 4.64 0.46
CA VAL A 9 -6.79 3.39 -0.33
C VAL A 9 -7.81 3.54 -1.44
N GLY A 10 -7.35 3.35 -2.67
CA GLY A 10 -8.15 3.44 -3.88
C GLY A 10 -9.26 2.39 -3.96
N ARG A 11 -10.19 2.61 -4.88
CA ARG A 11 -11.28 1.68 -5.16
C ARG A 11 -10.72 0.38 -5.74
N TRP A 12 -11.34 -0.74 -5.38
CA TRP A 12 -10.98 -2.05 -5.93
C TRP A 12 -9.52 -2.48 -5.69
N VAL A 13 -8.88 -1.92 -4.66
CA VAL A 13 -7.57 -2.35 -4.21
C VAL A 13 -7.72 -3.63 -3.41
N ARG A 14 -6.86 -4.61 -3.71
CA ARG A 14 -6.72 -5.84 -2.93
C ARG A 14 -5.39 -5.82 -2.18
N MET A 15 -5.45 -5.91 -0.85
CA MET A 15 -4.28 -6.00 0.01
C MET A 15 -4.22 -7.35 0.70
N GLU A 16 -3.11 -8.05 0.56
CA GLU A 16 -2.83 -9.37 1.12
C GLU A 16 -1.50 -9.40 1.88
N GLY A 17 -1.29 -10.50 2.62
CA GLY A 17 -0.08 -10.71 3.41
C GLY A 17 0.12 -9.67 4.52
N ILE A 18 1.37 -9.55 4.98
CA ILE A 18 1.79 -8.54 5.96
C ILE A 18 2.07 -7.22 5.23
N THR A 19 0.99 -6.57 4.77
CA THR A 19 1.05 -5.22 4.18
C THR A 19 0.91 -4.17 5.27
N VAL A 20 1.82 -3.18 5.31
CA VAL A 20 1.82 -2.06 6.25
C VAL A 20 2.01 -0.76 5.48
N LEU A 21 1.08 0.17 5.63
CA LEU A 21 1.19 1.53 5.07
C LEU A 21 1.64 2.50 6.17
N GLY A 22 2.65 3.31 5.89
CA GLY A 22 3.07 4.44 6.72
C GLY A 22 2.04 5.58 6.76
N GLU A 23 2.45 6.73 7.29
CA GLU A 23 1.63 7.94 7.24
C GLU A 23 1.40 8.44 5.84
N ASP A 24 0.18 8.91 5.53
CA ASP A 24 -0.08 9.66 4.30
C ASP A 24 0.36 8.89 3.03
N VAL A 25 0.05 7.59 3.01
CA VAL A 25 0.27 6.75 1.83
C VAL A 25 -0.96 6.76 0.96
N ILE A 26 -0.79 7.01 -0.34
CA ILE A 26 -1.86 6.98 -1.33
C ILE A 26 -1.70 5.72 -2.18
N VAL A 27 -2.67 4.81 -2.12
CA VAL A 27 -2.76 3.66 -3.01
C VAL A 27 -3.78 3.95 -4.09
N LYS A 28 -3.39 3.88 -5.37
CA LYS A 28 -4.30 4.12 -6.50
C LYS A 28 -5.32 3.00 -6.66
N ASP A 29 -6.38 3.28 -7.42
CA ASP A 29 -7.45 2.34 -7.72
C ASP A 29 -6.92 1.08 -8.45
N GLU A 30 -7.60 -0.04 -8.28
CA GLU A 30 -7.38 -1.31 -9.01
C GLU A 30 -6.00 -1.96 -8.81
N LEU A 31 -5.35 -1.70 -7.67
CA LEU A 31 -4.04 -2.27 -7.35
C LEU A 31 -4.10 -3.55 -6.51
N TYR A 32 -3.14 -4.44 -6.75
CA TYR A 32 -2.87 -5.60 -5.92
C TYR A 32 -1.60 -5.38 -5.10
N ILE A 33 -1.67 -5.52 -3.77
CA ILE A 33 -0.52 -5.40 -2.88
C ILE A 33 -0.41 -6.65 -2.02
N ASN A 34 0.73 -7.34 -2.07
CA ASN A 34 1.02 -8.54 -1.32
C ASN A 34 2.28 -8.36 -0.47
N GLY A 35 2.11 -8.19 0.84
CA GLY A 35 3.23 -8.06 1.78
C GLY A 35 4.04 -6.76 1.63
N GLY A 36 3.43 -5.67 1.15
CA GLY A 36 4.11 -4.39 0.94
C GLY A 36 4.33 -3.61 2.25
N GLN A 37 5.57 -3.24 2.55
CA GLN A 37 5.90 -2.34 3.68
C GLN A 37 6.23 -0.96 3.13
N VAL A 38 5.27 -0.02 3.24
CA VAL A 38 5.33 1.28 2.57
C VAL A 38 5.73 2.37 3.56
N LEU A 39 6.80 3.10 3.25
CA LEU A 39 7.22 4.25 4.05
C LEU A 39 6.22 5.41 3.99
N PRO A 40 6.25 6.34 4.96
CA PRO A 40 5.42 7.53 4.94
C PRO A 40 5.54 8.37 3.67
N HIS A 41 4.46 9.08 3.31
CA HIS A 41 4.37 10.04 2.20
C HIS A 41 4.66 9.43 0.83
N LYS A 42 4.16 8.20 0.60
CA LYS A 42 4.34 7.47 -0.66
C LYS A 42 3.07 7.39 -1.48
N ASN A 43 3.25 7.31 -2.79
CA ASN A 43 2.16 7.08 -3.74
C ASN A 43 2.41 5.76 -4.47
N ILE A 44 1.53 4.78 -4.24
CA ILE A 44 1.56 3.48 -4.90
C ILE A 44 0.67 3.56 -6.14
N ALA A 45 1.30 3.56 -7.31
CA ALA A 45 0.64 3.57 -8.61
C ALA A 45 0.77 2.24 -9.39
N ASN A 46 1.47 1.25 -8.81
CA ASN A 46 1.70 -0.06 -9.41
C ASN A 46 1.46 -1.17 -8.39
N SER A 47 1.02 -2.33 -8.88
CA SER A 47 0.83 -3.51 -8.04
C SER A 47 2.16 -4.03 -7.50
N VAL A 48 2.10 -4.60 -6.30
CA VAL A 48 3.21 -5.14 -5.53
C VAL A 48 2.91 -6.64 -5.34
N PRO A 49 3.25 -7.51 -6.30
CA PRO A 49 2.88 -8.91 -6.25
C PRO A 49 3.73 -9.73 -5.26
N GLU A 50 4.93 -9.25 -4.95
CA GLU A 50 5.87 -9.89 -4.03
C GLU A 50 6.18 -8.96 -2.83
N PRO A 51 6.36 -9.53 -1.62
CA PRO A 51 6.70 -8.76 -0.44
C PRO A 51 7.98 -7.94 -0.62
N GLN A 52 7.89 -6.63 -0.38
CA GLN A 52 9.02 -5.72 -0.48
C GLN A 52 8.81 -4.46 0.36
N ILE A 53 9.91 -3.76 0.64
CA ILE A 53 9.91 -2.44 1.28
C ILE A 53 9.87 -1.38 0.18
N ILE A 54 8.89 -0.48 0.25
CA ILE A 54 8.68 0.60 -0.71
C ILE A 54 9.16 1.90 -0.05
N MET A 55 10.31 2.38 -0.54
CA MET A 55 11.07 3.49 0.03
C MET A 55 10.66 4.87 -0.46
#